data_AF-A0A370FFG9-F1
#
_entry.id   AF-A0A370FFG9-F1
#
_cell.length_a   1.000
_cell.length_b   1.000
_cell.length_c   1.000
_cell.angle_alpha   90.00
_cell.angle_beta   90.00
_cell.angle_gamma   90.00
#
_symmetry.space_group_name_H-M   'P 1'
#
loop_
_entity.id
_entity.type
_entity.pdbx_description
1 polymer ?
#
loop_
_entity_poly.entity_id
_entity_poly.type
_entity_poly.pdbx_seq_one_letter_code
_entity_poly.pdbx_strand_id
1 'polypeptide(L)'
;MREAAAIRRASRQARVAMQALDQASAEELLQIHQDAAAEVRARIAAAADAGGLVQVAQLRNLLRQIEDVIDTLAQRRDELLASRLDDAARLGARPFTLQGVAAVGGGTAPLDSAMADQIATSAVNFVRSLREADGLVLSDRLWRLNRGAREAVTRVVEQAVVQGTSATQAAQQFILRGEQVPGDIAARVMRGRASELAQAAGDLLGDRNRGAFAQAERVMRTEINRAHGEAYMAAAVQTPGFAGFRYLLSPAHPAPDICDLLSTQNLHGLGPGVYPSREETPWPAHPNTLSFLVMVFADEITDQDRAGKETPLQALGRLTAEQRDGVLGKTKASYFDQGLLRTGMIRSPLRAVRGRVE
;
A
#
# COMPACT_ATOMS: atom_id res chain seq x y z
N MET A 1 -23.36 -20.44 19.83
CA MET A 1 -22.97 -21.42 18.77
C MET A 1 -23.52 -21.10 17.36
N ARG A 2 -24.85 -21.01 17.12
CA ARG A 2 -25.37 -20.75 15.76
C ARG A 2 -24.99 -19.38 15.20
N GLU A 3 -25.05 -18.34 16.03
CA GLU A 3 -24.66 -16.98 15.66
C GLU A 3 -23.16 -16.85 15.37
N ALA A 4 -22.29 -17.35 16.26
CA ALA A 4 -20.85 -17.41 16.03
C ALA A 4 -20.48 -18.10 14.71
N ALA A 5 -21.16 -19.21 14.37
CA ALA A 5 -20.95 -19.89 13.09
C ALA A 5 -21.41 -19.05 11.89
N ALA A 6 -22.50 -18.29 12.01
CA ALA A 6 -22.97 -17.38 10.98
C ALA A 6 -22.00 -16.21 10.77
N ILE A 7 -21.54 -15.56 11.85
CA ILE A 7 -20.54 -14.48 11.80
C ILE A 7 -19.24 -14.98 11.17
N ARG A 8 -18.76 -16.19 11.50
CA ARG A 8 -17.58 -16.80 10.85
C ARG A 8 -17.78 -17.00 9.34
N ARG A 9 -18.95 -17.47 8.91
CA ARG A 9 -19.26 -17.61 7.48
C ARG A 9 -19.35 -16.25 6.78
N ALA A 10 -20.02 -15.27 7.39
CA ALA A 10 -20.16 -13.92 6.87
C ALA A 10 -18.81 -13.20 6.78
N SER A 11 -17.92 -13.40 7.77
CA SER A 11 -16.54 -12.87 7.77
C SER A 11 -15.72 -13.44 6.61
N ARG A 12 -15.90 -14.74 6.28
CA ARG A 12 -15.26 -15.33 5.10
C ARG A 12 -15.81 -14.74 3.80
N GLN A 13 -17.11 -14.51 3.70
CA GLN A 13 -17.72 -13.87 2.53
C GLN A 13 -17.23 -12.43 2.36
N ALA A 14 -17.16 -11.65 3.45
CA ALA A 14 -16.64 -10.29 3.43
C ALA A 14 -15.18 -10.24 2.97
N ARG A 15 -14.34 -11.19 3.42
CA ARG A 15 -12.96 -11.33 2.91
C ARG A 15 -12.88 -11.58 1.42
N VAL A 16 -13.73 -12.46 0.87
CA VAL A 16 -13.76 -12.72 -0.58
C VAL A 16 -14.17 -11.44 -1.32
N ALA A 17 -15.17 -10.72 -0.82
CA ALA A 17 -15.57 -9.43 -1.39
C ALA A 17 -14.46 -8.38 -1.30
N MET A 18 -13.68 -8.38 -0.20
CA MET A 18 -12.55 -7.49 0.00
C MET A 18 -11.41 -7.78 -0.99
N GLN A 19 -11.12 -9.06 -1.27
CA GLN A 19 -10.16 -9.45 -2.30
C GLN A 19 -10.60 -8.97 -3.70
N ALA A 20 -11.89 -9.11 -4.02
CA ALA A 20 -12.43 -8.60 -5.27
C ALA A 20 -12.37 -7.07 -5.35
N LEU A 21 -12.64 -6.37 -4.24
CA LEU A 21 -12.52 -4.91 -4.14
C LEU A 21 -11.06 -4.45 -4.37
N ASP A 22 -10.09 -5.11 -3.74
CA ASP A 22 -8.66 -4.80 -3.92
C ASP A 22 -8.23 -4.97 -5.39
N GLN A 23 -8.61 -6.09 -6.02
CA GLN A 23 -8.32 -6.35 -7.43
C GLN A 23 -8.95 -5.29 -8.35
N ALA A 24 -10.24 -5.01 -8.19
CA ALA A 24 -10.92 -3.99 -8.97
C ALA A 24 -10.31 -2.59 -8.76
N SER A 25 -9.92 -2.26 -7.53
CA SER A 25 -9.26 -1.00 -7.19
C SER A 25 -7.92 -0.85 -7.91
N ALA A 26 -7.11 -1.92 -7.94
CA ALA A 26 -5.82 -1.91 -8.63
C ALA A 26 -5.97 -1.80 -10.16
N GLU A 27 -6.96 -2.48 -10.75
CA GLU A 27 -7.26 -2.41 -12.18
C GLU A 27 -7.74 -1.02 -12.60
N GLU A 28 -8.67 -0.43 -11.85
CA GLU A 28 -9.20 0.91 -12.13
C GLU A 28 -8.15 2.00 -11.90
N LEU A 29 -7.35 1.89 -10.84
CA LEU A 29 -6.22 2.78 -10.60
C LEU A 29 -5.21 2.73 -11.77
N LEU A 30 -4.93 1.54 -12.28
CA LEU A 30 -4.03 1.39 -13.41
C LEU A 30 -4.59 2.07 -14.66
N GLN A 31 -5.88 1.92 -14.92
CA GLN A 31 -6.53 2.58 -16.05
C GLN A 31 -6.39 4.11 -15.95
N ILE A 32 -6.63 4.69 -14.76
CA ILE A 32 -6.44 6.13 -14.51
C ILE A 32 -4.99 6.56 -14.84
N HIS A 33 -4.00 5.76 -14.42
CA HIS A 33 -2.58 6.02 -14.70
C HIS A 33 -2.22 5.86 -16.18
N GLN A 34 -2.79 4.87 -16.87
CA GLN A 34 -2.57 4.63 -18.30
C GLN A 34 -3.21 5.72 -19.16
N ASP A 35 -4.41 6.19 -18.80
CA ASP A 35 -5.06 7.33 -19.45
C ASP A 35 -4.18 8.59 -19.36
N ALA A 36 -3.68 8.89 -18.16
CA ALA A 36 -2.80 10.04 -17.96
C ALA A 36 -1.45 9.89 -18.70
N ALA A 37 -0.88 8.68 -18.72
CA ALA A 37 0.32 8.40 -19.49
C ALA A 37 0.08 8.60 -21.00
N ALA A 38 -1.04 8.13 -21.53
CA ALA A 38 -1.42 8.33 -22.93
C ALA A 38 -1.61 9.81 -23.26
N GLU A 39 -2.26 10.56 -22.38
CA GLU A 39 -2.46 12.00 -22.53
C GLU A 39 -1.12 12.76 -22.50
N VAL A 40 -0.21 12.46 -21.55
CA VAL A 40 1.13 13.04 -21.54
C VAL A 40 1.90 12.74 -22.84
N ARG A 41 1.82 11.50 -23.34
CA ARG A 41 2.42 11.12 -24.65
C ARG A 41 1.85 11.98 -25.78
N ALA A 42 0.53 12.20 -25.79
CA ALA A 42 -0.13 13.04 -26.80
C ALA A 42 0.31 14.51 -26.71
N ARG A 43 0.44 15.08 -25.50
CA ARG A 43 0.94 16.46 -25.31
C ARG A 43 2.37 16.63 -25.80
N ILE A 44 3.25 15.67 -25.51
CA ILE A 44 4.64 15.67 -25.99
C ILE A 44 4.70 15.57 -27.51
N ALA A 45 3.92 14.67 -28.12
CA ALA A 45 3.85 14.52 -29.56
C ALA A 45 3.34 15.79 -30.27
N ALA A 46 2.31 16.44 -29.71
CA ALA A 46 1.76 17.68 -30.24
C ALA A 46 2.73 18.88 -30.13
N ALA A 47 3.68 18.83 -29.19
CA ALA A 47 4.71 19.85 -29.01
C ALA A 47 5.93 19.66 -29.93
N ALA A 48 5.99 18.55 -30.67
CA ALA A 48 7.08 18.24 -31.57
C ALA A 48 7.01 19.04 -32.88
N ASP A 49 8.16 19.40 -33.44
CA ASP A 49 8.27 19.96 -34.77
C ASP A 49 8.26 18.89 -35.87
N ALA A 50 8.41 19.30 -37.14
CA ALA A 50 8.48 18.39 -38.27
C ALA A 50 9.66 17.39 -38.21
N GLY A 51 10.70 17.69 -37.43
CA GLY A 51 11.83 16.80 -37.17
C GLY A 51 11.63 15.86 -35.98
N GLY A 52 10.46 15.91 -35.33
CA GLY A 52 10.13 15.10 -34.16
C GLY A 52 10.84 15.56 -32.88
N LEU A 53 11.34 16.80 -32.84
CA LEU A 53 11.99 17.38 -31.67
C LEU A 53 11.06 18.35 -30.97
N VAL A 54 11.08 18.35 -29.64
CA VAL A 54 10.40 19.40 -28.85
C VAL A 54 11.37 20.56 -28.66
N GLN A 55 10.97 21.75 -29.11
CA GLN A 55 11.80 22.94 -29.03
C GLN A 55 11.73 23.56 -27.62
N VAL A 56 12.84 24.16 -27.17
CA VAL A 56 12.92 24.85 -25.85
C VAL A 56 11.83 25.93 -25.71
N ALA A 57 11.46 26.60 -26.80
CA ALA A 57 10.38 27.58 -26.80
C ALA A 57 9.00 26.99 -26.43
N GLN A 58 8.76 25.71 -26.71
CA GLN A 58 7.52 25.00 -26.36
C GLN A 58 7.57 24.39 -24.96
N LEU A 59 8.76 24.24 -24.36
CA LEU A 59 8.97 23.52 -23.10
C LEU A 59 8.11 24.05 -21.96
N ARG A 60 8.08 25.37 -21.74
CA ARG A 60 7.27 25.96 -20.65
C ARG A 60 5.77 25.67 -20.82
N ASN A 61 5.28 25.69 -22.05
CA ASN A 61 3.87 25.40 -22.32
C ASN A 61 3.56 23.92 -22.12
N LEU A 62 4.43 23.05 -22.64
CA LEU A 62 4.33 21.60 -22.50
C LEU A 62 4.34 21.17 -21.03
N LEU A 63 5.26 21.69 -20.22
CA LEU A 63 5.36 21.34 -18.80
C LEU A 63 4.07 21.68 -18.05
N ARG A 64 3.49 22.86 -18.30
CA ARG A 64 2.21 23.25 -17.71
C ARG A 64 1.09 22.26 -18.09
N GLN A 65 1.00 21.88 -19.36
CA GLN A 65 0.01 20.90 -19.81
C GLN A 65 0.21 19.53 -19.15
N ILE A 66 1.46 19.10 -18.97
CA ILE A 66 1.78 17.85 -18.26
C ILE A 66 1.37 17.94 -16.79
N GLU A 67 1.62 19.08 -16.13
CA GLU A 67 1.20 19.30 -14.75
C GLU A 67 -0.33 19.23 -14.61
N ASP A 68 -1.08 19.82 -15.53
CA ASP A 68 -2.55 19.77 -15.56
C ASP A 68 -3.06 18.31 -15.68
N VAL A 69 -2.41 17.49 -16.50
CA VAL A 69 -2.72 16.06 -16.65
C VAL A 69 -2.45 15.30 -15.35
N ILE A 70 -1.32 15.59 -14.69
CA ILE A 70 -0.94 14.97 -13.41
C ILE A 70 -1.92 15.37 -12.29
N ASP A 71 -2.39 16.61 -12.27
CA ASP A 71 -3.39 17.06 -11.31
C ASP A 71 -4.76 16.42 -11.55
N THR A 72 -5.14 16.22 -12.82
CA THR A 72 -6.36 15.46 -13.18
C THR A 72 -6.25 14.00 -12.75
N LEU A 73 -5.07 13.37 -12.93
CA LEU A 73 -4.79 12.03 -12.43
C LEU A 73 -4.93 11.96 -10.91
N ALA A 74 -4.39 12.94 -10.19
CA ALA A 74 -4.46 12.97 -8.74
C ALA A 74 -5.92 13.06 -8.24
N GLN A 75 -6.74 13.91 -8.87
CA GLN A 75 -8.17 14.02 -8.55
C GLN A 75 -8.90 12.69 -8.74
N ARG A 76 -8.79 12.07 -9.92
CA ARG A 76 -9.44 10.78 -10.22
C ARG A 76 -9.00 9.66 -9.27
N ARG A 77 -7.70 9.59 -8.95
CA ARG A 77 -7.15 8.63 -7.98
C ARG A 77 -7.73 8.86 -6.58
N ASP A 78 -7.78 10.10 -6.13
CA ASP A 78 -8.19 10.44 -4.77
C ASP A 78 -9.71 10.21 -4.58
N GLU A 79 -10.51 10.48 -5.62
CA GLU A 79 -11.93 10.11 -5.68
C GLU A 79 -12.14 8.60 -5.62
N LEU A 80 -11.38 7.84 -6.41
CA LEU A 80 -11.41 6.38 -6.37
C LEU A 80 -11.06 5.87 -4.97
N LEU A 81 -9.95 6.36 -4.38
CA LEU A 81 -9.55 5.96 -3.03
C LEU A 81 -10.63 6.28 -2.00
N ALA A 82 -11.23 7.48 -2.04
CA ALA A 82 -12.31 7.85 -1.13
C ALA A 82 -13.47 6.85 -1.20
N SER A 83 -13.93 6.49 -2.40
CA SER A 83 -14.97 5.49 -2.60
C SER A 83 -14.57 4.10 -2.08
N ARG A 84 -13.34 3.67 -2.35
CA ARG A 84 -12.86 2.33 -1.93
C ARG A 84 -12.67 2.20 -0.43
N LEU A 85 -12.34 3.29 0.27
CA LEU A 85 -12.31 3.33 1.73
C LEU A 85 -13.71 3.09 2.32
N ASP A 86 -14.73 3.75 1.76
CA ASP A 86 -16.12 3.57 2.20
C ASP A 86 -16.61 2.13 1.94
N ASP A 87 -16.36 1.59 0.74
CA ASP A 87 -16.70 0.19 0.39
C ASP A 87 -16.03 -0.81 1.35
N ALA A 88 -14.73 -0.63 1.59
CA ALA A 88 -13.94 -1.51 2.45
C ALA A 88 -14.41 -1.48 3.90
N ALA A 89 -14.70 -0.30 4.45
CA ALA A 89 -15.22 -0.15 5.80
C ALA A 89 -16.61 -0.80 5.95
N ARG A 90 -17.50 -0.63 4.98
CA ARG A 90 -18.80 -1.31 4.94
C ARG A 90 -18.65 -2.82 4.89
N LEU A 91 -17.74 -3.34 4.06
CA LEU A 91 -17.42 -4.77 4.03
C LEU A 91 -16.88 -5.28 5.37
N GLY A 92 -16.08 -4.48 6.08
CA GLY A 92 -15.55 -4.83 7.40
C GLY A 92 -16.63 -4.98 8.47
N ALA A 93 -17.62 -4.09 8.50
CA ALA A 93 -18.73 -4.17 9.46
C ALA A 93 -19.81 -5.19 9.07
N ARG A 94 -19.96 -5.49 7.77
CA ARG A 94 -21.03 -6.34 7.22
C ARG A 94 -21.23 -7.68 7.94
N PRO A 95 -20.20 -8.45 8.35
CA PRO A 95 -20.37 -9.74 9.01
C PRO A 95 -21.21 -9.71 10.29
N PHE A 96 -21.34 -8.53 10.90
CA PHE A 96 -22.02 -8.29 12.17
C PHE A 96 -23.41 -7.69 11.99
N THR A 97 -23.88 -7.56 10.75
CA THR A 97 -25.21 -7.03 10.39
C THR A 97 -26.17 -8.14 9.99
N LEU A 98 -27.47 -7.88 10.06
CA LEU A 98 -28.49 -8.83 9.58
C LEU A 98 -28.27 -9.19 8.11
N GLN A 99 -27.89 -8.22 7.27
CA GLN A 99 -27.59 -8.45 5.85
C GLN A 99 -26.44 -9.45 5.66
N GLY A 100 -25.35 -9.31 6.43
CA GLY A 100 -24.19 -10.18 6.32
C GLY A 100 -24.47 -11.61 6.78
N VAL A 101 -25.11 -11.78 7.93
CA VAL A 101 -25.42 -13.12 8.44
C VAL A 101 -26.54 -13.81 7.64
N ALA A 102 -27.54 -13.07 7.16
CA ALA A 102 -28.62 -13.62 6.34
C ALA A 102 -28.12 -14.22 5.01
N ALA A 103 -27.11 -13.58 4.39
CA ALA A 103 -26.47 -14.09 3.18
C ALA A 103 -25.82 -15.48 3.36
N VAL A 104 -25.61 -15.92 4.60
CA VAL A 104 -25.03 -17.22 4.95
C VAL A 104 -25.95 -18.07 5.86
N GLY A 105 -27.26 -17.78 5.81
CA GLY A 105 -28.31 -18.53 6.50
C GLY A 105 -28.43 -18.26 8.01
N GLY A 106 -27.89 -17.15 8.50
CA GLY A 106 -28.10 -16.65 9.86
C GLY A 106 -29.37 -15.80 9.98
N GLY A 107 -30.01 -15.81 11.14
CA GLY A 107 -31.28 -15.07 11.38
C GLY A 107 -31.18 -13.89 12.34
N THR A 108 -30.05 -13.74 13.03
CA THR A 108 -29.84 -12.71 14.05
C THR A 108 -28.43 -12.14 13.92
N ALA A 109 -28.30 -10.85 14.20
CA ALA A 109 -27.03 -10.14 14.13
C ALA A 109 -26.88 -9.19 15.33
N PRO A 110 -25.64 -8.93 15.78
CA PRO A 110 -25.37 -8.06 16.91
C PRO A 110 -25.55 -6.57 16.60
N LEU A 111 -25.43 -6.16 15.33
CA LEU A 111 -25.56 -4.77 14.91
C LEU A 111 -26.77 -4.55 14.01
N ASP A 112 -27.46 -3.44 14.25
CA ASP A 112 -28.36 -2.85 13.27
C ASP A 112 -27.57 -2.11 12.17
N SER A 113 -28.26 -1.77 11.09
CA SER A 113 -27.65 -1.12 9.93
C SER A 113 -27.11 0.29 10.24
N ALA A 114 -27.77 1.04 11.13
CA ALA A 114 -27.37 2.41 11.45
C ALA A 114 -26.06 2.44 12.24
N MET A 115 -25.92 1.55 13.23
CA MET A 115 -24.69 1.36 13.98
C MET A 115 -23.55 0.89 13.08
N ALA A 116 -23.82 -0.04 12.16
CA ALA A 116 -22.82 -0.52 11.20
C ALA A 116 -22.33 0.61 10.27
N ASP A 117 -23.22 1.48 9.81
CA ASP A 117 -22.87 2.65 9.00
C ASP A 117 -22.04 3.69 9.78
N GLN A 118 -22.36 3.91 11.06
CA GLN A 118 -21.56 4.77 11.94
C GLN A 118 -20.16 4.22 12.17
N ILE A 119 -20.03 2.91 12.37
CA ILE A 119 -18.75 2.22 12.51
C ILE A 119 -17.93 2.36 11.22
N ALA A 120 -18.54 2.10 10.06
CA ALA A 120 -17.86 2.25 8.77
C ALA A 120 -17.36 3.69 8.56
N THR A 121 -18.21 4.68 8.83
CA THR A 121 -17.85 6.11 8.73
C THR A 121 -16.69 6.47 9.68
N SER A 122 -16.73 5.96 10.92
CA SER A 122 -15.68 6.20 11.92
C SER A 122 -14.35 5.57 11.51
N ALA A 123 -14.37 4.37 10.93
CA ALA A 123 -13.19 3.71 10.39
C ALA A 123 -12.54 4.53 9.26
N VAL A 124 -13.33 5.08 8.34
CA VAL A 124 -12.82 5.94 7.26
C VAL A 124 -12.22 7.23 7.83
N ASN A 125 -12.88 7.87 8.81
CA ASN A 125 -12.36 9.05 9.48
C ASN A 125 -11.04 8.77 10.24
N PHE A 126 -10.94 7.61 10.87
CA PHE A 126 -9.70 7.15 11.48
C PHE A 126 -8.58 7.04 10.44
N VAL A 127 -8.82 6.36 9.32
CA VAL A 127 -7.81 6.22 8.25
C VAL A 127 -7.35 7.58 7.72
N ARG A 128 -8.28 8.52 7.52
CA ARG A 128 -7.96 9.87 7.02
C ARG A 128 -7.14 10.69 8.01
N SER A 129 -7.36 10.52 9.30
CA SER A 129 -6.74 11.31 10.37
C SER A 129 -5.53 10.64 11.03
N LEU A 130 -5.29 9.35 10.76
CA LEU A 130 -4.20 8.58 11.34
C LEU A 130 -2.85 9.20 10.98
N ARG A 131 -2.09 9.57 12.01
CA ARG A 131 -0.70 10.00 11.89
C ARG A 131 0.21 8.82 12.21
N GLU A 132 0.99 8.37 11.22
CA GLU A 132 1.94 7.27 11.44
C GLU A 132 3.28 7.77 12.00
N ALA A 133 4.26 6.87 12.14
CA ALA A 133 5.57 7.15 12.71
C ALA A 133 6.39 8.20 11.92
N ASP A 134 6.07 8.40 10.64
CA ASP A 134 6.65 9.44 9.78
C ASP A 134 6.03 10.83 10.01
N GLY A 135 5.01 10.92 10.87
CA GLY A 135 4.31 12.16 11.17
C GLY A 135 3.33 12.60 10.09
N LEU A 136 2.96 11.76 9.12
CA LEU A 136 2.05 12.12 8.02
C LEU A 136 0.67 11.53 8.19
N VAL A 137 -0.34 12.24 7.71
CA VAL A 137 -1.70 11.72 7.48
C VAL A 137 -1.91 11.32 6.01
N LEU A 138 -3.05 10.70 5.68
CA LEU A 138 -3.32 10.21 4.33
C LEU A 138 -3.20 11.31 3.26
N SER A 139 -3.77 12.50 3.51
CA SER A 139 -3.69 13.62 2.56
C SER A 139 -2.24 14.05 2.28
N ASP A 140 -1.37 14.05 3.29
CA ASP A 140 0.05 14.36 3.12
C ASP A 140 0.75 13.33 2.21
N ARG A 141 0.39 12.05 2.34
CA ARG A 141 0.93 10.97 1.50
C ARG A 141 0.47 11.11 0.05
N LEU A 142 -0.82 11.37 -0.18
CA LEU A 142 -1.38 11.59 -1.51
C LEU A 142 -0.76 12.82 -2.19
N TRP A 143 -0.51 13.88 -1.42
CA TRP A 143 0.20 15.06 -1.90
C TRP A 143 1.64 14.74 -2.30
N ARG A 144 2.37 13.96 -1.49
CA ARG A 144 3.74 13.53 -1.82
C ARG A 144 3.79 12.66 -3.07
N LEU A 145 2.83 11.77 -3.26
CA LEU A 145 2.70 10.98 -4.48
C LEU A 145 2.52 11.88 -5.70
N ASN A 146 1.59 12.84 -5.63
CA ASN A 146 1.34 13.78 -6.73
C ASN A 146 2.60 14.60 -7.06
N ARG A 147 3.20 15.19 -6.02
CA ARG A 147 4.43 15.98 -6.16
C ARG A 147 5.57 15.16 -6.75
N GLY A 148 5.76 13.93 -6.28
CA GLY A 148 6.81 13.04 -6.78
C GLY A 148 6.62 12.68 -8.25
N ALA A 149 5.39 12.39 -8.67
CA ALA A 149 5.06 12.13 -10.07
C ALA A 149 5.34 13.37 -10.95
N ARG A 150 4.89 14.54 -10.50
CA ARG A 150 5.14 15.82 -11.16
C ARG A 150 6.62 16.09 -11.34
N GLU A 151 7.40 16.05 -10.26
CA GLU A 151 8.84 16.31 -10.28
C GLU A 151 9.62 15.30 -11.13
N ALA A 152 9.19 14.04 -11.18
CA ALA A 152 9.85 13.02 -11.99
C ALA A 152 9.62 13.25 -13.49
N VAL A 153 8.36 13.49 -13.89
CA VAL A 153 7.99 13.69 -15.30
C VAL A 153 8.52 15.02 -15.84
N THR A 154 8.35 16.11 -15.09
CA THR A 154 8.86 17.44 -15.51
C THR A 154 10.37 17.41 -15.71
N ARG A 155 11.12 16.84 -14.74
CA ARG A 155 12.57 16.72 -14.81
C ARG A 155 13.05 15.92 -16.01
N VAL A 156 12.43 14.77 -16.31
CA VAL A 156 12.86 13.95 -17.46
C VAL A 156 12.62 14.68 -18.78
N VAL A 157 11.48 15.37 -18.90
CA VAL A 157 11.13 16.14 -20.10
C VAL A 157 12.06 17.33 -20.26
N GLU A 158 12.26 18.13 -19.21
CA GLU A 158 13.18 19.28 -19.22
C GLU A 158 14.59 18.88 -19.63
N GLN A 159 15.16 17.87 -18.97
CA GLN A 159 16.53 17.45 -19.22
C GLN A 159 16.72 16.98 -20.66
N ALA A 160 15.80 16.16 -21.18
CA ALA A 160 15.93 15.62 -22.52
C ALA A 160 15.65 16.67 -23.61
N VAL A 161 14.75 17.64 -23.39
CA VAL A 161 14.53 18.75 -24.33
C VAL A 161 15.76 19.68 -24.42
N VAL A 162 16.32 20.07 -23.26
CA VAL A 162 17.50 20.95 -23.22
C VAL A 162 18.71 20.25 -23.81
N GLN A 163 18.97 19.00 -23.41
CA GLN A 163 20.09 18.22 -23.94
C GLN A 163 19.91 17.92 -25.43
N GLY A 164 18.70 17.56 -25.87
CA GLY A 164 18.37 17.30 -27.27
C GLY A 164 18.62 18.52 -28.16
N THR A 165 18.17 19.70 -27.74
CA THR A 165 18.40 20.94 -28.49
C THR A 165 19.88 21.27 -28.61
N SER A 166 20.63 21.20 -27.50
CA SER A 166 22.08 21.45 -27.52
C SER A 166 22.83 20.43 -28.40
N ALA A 167 22.42 19.16 -28.36
CA ALA A 167 23.03 18.10 -29.17
C ALA A 167 22.70 18.24 -30.65
N THR A 168 21.49 18.68 -31.01
CA THR A 168 21.11 18.93 -32.40
C THR A 168 21.95 20.06 -32.99
N GLN A 169 22.14 21.16 -32.25
CA GLN A 169 23.02 22.25 -32.67
C GLN A 169 24.46 21.79 -32.85
N ALA A 170 24.99 20.99 -31.91
CA ALA A 170 26.33 20.42 -32.04
C ALA A 170 26.44 19.50 -33.26
N ALA A 171 25.48 18.59 -33.47
CA ALA A 171 25.46 17.69 -34.62
C ALA A 171 25.46 18.44 -35.96
N GLN A 172 24.70 19.54 -36.06
CA GLN A 172 24.69 20.39 -37.26
C GLN A 172 26.07 20.98 -37.56
N GLN A 173 26.84 21.39 -36.56
CA GLN A 173 28.20 21.91 -36.76
C GLN A 173 29.15 20.85 -37.32
N PHE A 174 29.06 19.59 -36.87
CA PHE A 174 29.84 18.49 -37.45
C PHE A 174 29.45 18.23 -38.91
N ILE A 175 28.15 18.18 -39.20
CA ILE A 175 27.62 17.97 -40.56
C ILE A 175 28.10 19.07 -41.51
N LEU A 176 28.06 20.33 -41.09
CA LEU A 176 28.53 21.47 -41.91
C LEU A 176 30.04 21.41 -42.19
N ARG A 177 30.84 20.80 -41.30
CA ARG A 177 32.28 20.56 -41.51
C ARG A 177 32.57 19.29 -42.33
N GLY A 178 31.55 18.53 -42.74
CA GLY A 178 31.72 17.24 -43.41
C GLY A 178 32.25 16.14 -42.49
N GLU A 179 32.14 16.32 -41.17
CA GLU A 179 32.60 15.38 -40.15
C GLU A 179 31.47 14.44 -39.71
N GLN A 180 31.84 13.25 -39.23
CA GLN A 180 30.87 12.34 -38.62
C GLN A 180 30.42 12.86 -37.25
N VAL A 181 29.13 12.75 -36.96
CA VAL A 181 28.58 13.13 -35.64
C VAL A 181 29.02 12.12 -34.58
N PRO A 182 29.64 12.55 -33.47
CA PRO A 182 29.97 11.67 -32.35
C PRO A 182 28.75 10.92 -31.79
N GLY A 183 28.95 9.66 -31.39
CA GLY A 183 27.86 8.79 -30.92
C GLY A 183 27.13 9.30 -29.68
N ASP A 184 27.81 9.99 -28.77
CA ASP A 184 27.21 10.56 -27.57
C ASP A 184 26.29 11.75 -27.89
N ILE A 185 26.65 12.56 -28.89
CA ILE A 185 25.83 13.65 -29.42
C ILE A 185 24.60 13.05 -30.11
N ALA A 186 24.79 12.05 -30.98
CA ALA A 186 23.69 11.37 -31.64
C ALA A 186 22.69 10.76 -30.63
N ALA A 187 23.19 10.14 -29.55
CA ALA A 187 22.34 9.59 -28.49
C ALA A 187 21.54 10.66 -27.73
N ARG A 188 22.10 11.87 -27.53
CA ARG A 188 21.37 13.00 -26.92
C ARG A 188 20.31 13.57 -27.87
N VAL A 189 20.59 13.65 -29.17
CA VAL A 189 19.57 14.02 -30.18
C VAL A 189 18.41 13.03 -30.15
N MET A 190 18.70 11.73 -30.12
CA MET A 190 17.67 10.68 -30.05
C MET A 190 16.82 10.81 -28.78
N ARG A 191 17.44 10.96 -27.61
CA ARG A 191 16.70 11.14 -26.34
C ARG A 191 15.83 12.39 -26.30
N GLY A 192 16.18 13.44 -27.06
CA GLY A 192 15.38 14.65 -27.20
C GLY A 192 14.19 14.51 -28.16
N ARG A 193 14.04 13.38 -28.85
CA ARG A 193 12.90 13.13 -29.72
C ARG A 193 11.63 12.94 -28.91
N ALA A 194 10.52 13.47 -29.44
CA ALA A 194 9.22 13.40 -28.82
C ALA A 194 8.77 11.96 -28.51
N SER A 195 9.13 10.98 -29.35
CA SER A 195 8.83 9.56 -29.10
C SER A 195 9.54 9.00 -27.86
N GLU A 196 10.82 9.30 -27.69
CA GLU A 196 11.62 8.84 -26.54
C GLU A 196 11.18 9.55 -25.25
N LEU A 197 10.92 10.86 -25.34
CA LEU A 197 10.34 11.67 -24.27
C LEU A 197 8.99 11.11 -23.81
N ALA A 198 8.10 10.86 -24.76
CA ALA A 198 6.76 10.31 -24.53
C ALA A 198 6.85 8.93 -23.85
N GLN A 199 7.77 8.08 -24.31
CA GLN A 199 8.00 6.78 -23.68
C GLN A 199 8.48 6.91 -22.23
N ALA A 200 9.54 7.69 -22.00
CA ALA A 200 10.10 7.87 -20.66
C ALA A 200 9.08 8.48 -19.69
N ALA A 201 8.34 9.51 -20.11
CA ALA A 201 7.31 10.15 -19.30
C ALA A 201 6.13 9.22 -19.01
N GLY A 202 5.66 8.48 -20.02
CA GLY A 202 4.56 7.53 -19.86
C GLY A 202 4.92 6.37 -18.93
N ASP A 203 6.15 5.85 -19.01
CA ASP A 203 6.61 4.75 -18.16
C ASP A 203 6.72 5.18 -16.69
N LEU A 204 7.08 6.43 -16.42
CA LEU A 204 7.08 6.98 -15.05
C LEU A 204 5.68 7.01 -14.41
N LEU A 205 4.64 7.15 -15.23
CA LEU A 205 3.26 7.24 -14.75
C LEU A 205 2.57 5.87 -14.68
N GLY A 206 2.72 5.03 -15.72
CA GLY A 206 1.89 3.84 -15.93
C GLY A 206 2.58 2.48 -15.79
N ASP A 207 3.87 2.42 -15.42
CA ASP A 207 4.55 1.14 -15.20
C ASP A 207 3.97 0.41 -13.96
N ARG A 208 3.64 -0.88 -14.12
CA ARG A 208 3.03 -1.70 -13.05
C ARG A 208 3.97 -1.97 -11.88
N ASN A 209 5.27 -2.02 -12.12
CA ASN A 209 6.26 -2.48 -11.15
C ASN A 209 7.01 -1.32 -10.49
N ARG A 210 7.00 -0.13 -11.10
CA ARG A 210 7.77 1.04 -10.67
C ARG A 210 7.03 2.35 -11.00
N GLY A 211 7.60 3.48 -10.61
CA GLY A 211 7.03 4.78 -10.91
C GLY A 211 5.82 5.15 -10.04
N ALA A 212 4.99 6.05 -10.55
CA ALA A 212 3.89 6.67 -9.81
C ALA A 212 2.76 5.68 -9.50
N PHE A 213 2.37 4.84 -10.46
CA PHE A 213 1.33 3.83 -10.26
C PHE A 213 1.68 2.88 -9.11
N ALA A 214 2.84 2.24 -9.15
CA ALA A 214 3.23 1.26 -8.13
C ALA A 214 3.31 1.87 -6.72
N GLN A 215 3.66 3.15 -6.61
CA GLN A 215 3.64 3.87 -5.32
C GLN A 215 2.21 4.16 -4.85
N ALA A 216 1.33 4.60 -5.75
CA ALA A 216 -0.08 4.85 -5.46
C ALA A 216 -0.82 3.58 -5.06
N GLU A 217 -0.61 2.47 -5.77
CA GLU A 217 -1.24 1.17 -5.48
C GLU A 217 -0.88 0.69 -4.06
N ARG A 218 0.38 0.82 -3.65
CA ARG A 218 0.80 0.41 -2.29
C ARG A 218 0.12 1.23 -1.19
N VAL A 219 -0.02 2.54 -1.38
CA VAL A 219 -0.74 3.40 -0.43
C VAL A 219 -2.22 2.99 -0.40
N MET A 220 -2.84 2.88 -1.58
CA MET A 220 -4.24 2.53 -1.72
C MET A 220 -4.59 1.20 -1.07
N ARG A 221 -3.87 0.12 -1.40
CA ARG A 221 -4.08 -1.20 -0.79
C ARG A 221 -3.90 -1.17 0.73
N THR A 222 -2.91 -0.44 1.23
CA THR A 222 -2.68 -0.31 2.68
C THR A 222 -3.87 0.36 3.36
N GLU A 223 -4.37 1.47 2.83
CA GLU A 223 -5.45 2.22 3.47
C GLU A 223 -6.82 1.56 3.32
N ILE A 224 -7.09 0.91 2.17
CA ILE A 224 -8.30 0.11 1.97
C ILE A 224 -8.31 -1.06 2.98
N ASN A 225 -7.20 -1.79 3.13
CA ASN A 225 -7.09 -2.86 4.12
C ASN A 225 -7.24 -2.33 5.55
N ARG A 226 -6.65 -1.16 5.85
CA ARG A 226 -6.80 -0.49 7.14
C ARG A 226 -8.28 -0.20 7.42
N ALA A 227 -8.99 0.48 6.51
CA ALA A 227 -10.41 0.82 6.65
C ALA A 227 -11.28 -0.41 6.94
N HIS A 228 -11.09 -1.49 6.17
CA HIS A 228 -11.80 -2.75 6.40
C HIS A 228 -11.53 -3.32 7.81
N GLY A 229 -10.25 -3.44 8.19
CA GLY A 229 -9.91 -4.03 9.49
C GLY A 229 -10.32 -3.18 10.69
N GLU A 230 -10.26 -1.84 10.59
CA GLU A 230 -10.77 -0.95 11.63
C GLU A 230 -12.27 -1.12 11.84
N ALA A 231 -13.05 -1.11 10.74
CA ALA A 231 -14.49 -1.33 10.82
C ALA A 231 -14.83 -2.73 11.36
N TYR A 232 -14.10 -3.75 10.92
CA TYR A 232 -14.25 -5.12 11.42
C TYR A 232 -13.99 -5.21 12.93
N MET A 233 -12.89 -4.62 13.41
CA MET A 233 -12.55 -4.63 14.83
C MET A 233 -13.60 -3.90 15.66
N ALA A 234 -13.98 -2.69 15.25
CA ALA A 234 -14.99 -1.89 15.94
C ALA A 234 -16.37 -2.56 15.96
N ALA A 235 -16.73 -3.34 14.93
CA ALA A 235 -17.97 -4.11 14.91
C ALA A 235 -17.88 -5.38 15.78
N ALA A 236 -16.74 -6.09 15.76
CA ALA A 236 -16.57 -7.32 16.51
C ALA A 236 -16.59 -7.11 18.02
N VAL A 237 -16.02 -6.01 18.53
CA VAL A 237 -16.03 -5.74 20.00
C VAL A 237 -17.43 -5.56 20.56
N GLN A 238 -18.41 -5.20 19.73
CA GLN A 238 -19.81 -5.06 20.12
C GLN A 238 -20.56 -6.41 20.13
N THR A 239 -19.90 -7.49 19.68
CA THR A 239 -20.56 -8.79 19.52
C THR A 239 -20.47 -9.59 20.82
N PRO A 240 -21.61 -10.13 21.31
CA PRO A 240 -21.61 -11.01 22.48
C PRO A 240 -20.63 -12.18 22.34
N GLY A 241 -19.82 -12.39 23.39
CA GLY A 241 -18.81 -13.44 23.41
C GLY A 241 -17.50 -13.07 22.72
N PHE A 242 -17.29 -11.82 22.29
CA PHE A 242 -15.97 -11.33 21.87
C PHE A 242 -14.89 -11.63 22.91
N ALA A 243 -13.76 -12.18 22.46
CA ALA A 243 -12.60 -12.43 23.31
C ALA A 243 -11.26 -11.98 22.70
N GLY A 244 -11.25 -11.58 21.43
CA GLY A 244 -10.07 -11.05 20.77
C GLY A 244 -10.12 -11.12 19.25
N PHE A 245 -9.02 -10.68 18.65
CA PHE A 245 -8.76 -10.71 17.22
C PHE A 245 -7.66 -11.70 16.92
N ARG A 246 -7.95 -12.73 16.12
CA ARG A 246 -6.91 -13.59 15.55
C ARG A 246 -6.34 -12.95 14.31
N TYR A 247 -5.05 -12.64 14.35
CA TYR A 247 -4.27 -12.19 13.22
C TYR A 247 -3.91 -13.39 12.35
N LEU A 248 -4.36 -13.40 11.10
CA LEU A 248 -4.17 -14.50 10.16
C LEU A 248 -3.28 -14.07 9.00
N LEU A 249 -2.34 -14.95 8.67
CA LEU A 249 -1.49 -14.82 7.50
C LEU A 249 -2.29 -15.19 6.23
N SER A 250 -2.13 -14.41 5.16
CA SER A 250 -2.69 -14.80 3.86
C SER A 250 -1.96 -16.02 3.32
N PRO A 251 -2.67 -16.97 2.67
CA PRO A 251 -2.03 -18.03 1.90
C PRO A 251 -1.13 -17.51 0.77
N ALA A 252 -1.34 -16.26 0.32
CA ALA A 252 -0.52 -15.58 -0.70
C ALA A 252 0.63 -14.76 -0.09
N HIS A 253 0.97 -14.97 1.18
CA HIS A 253 2.08 -14.26 1.83
C HIS A 253 3.42 -14.66 1.16
N PRO A 254 4.15 -13.71 0.57
CA PRO A 254 5.18 -14.03 -0.43
C PRO A 254 6.52 -14.45 0.17
N ALA A 255 6.86 -13.96 1.36
CA ALA A 255 8.15 -14.19 2.01
C ALA A 255 8.02 -13.95 3.51
N PRO A 256 8.77 -14.69 4.36
CA PRO A 256 8.70 -14.51 5.80
C PRO A 256 8.95 -13.06 6.23
N ASP A 257 8.07 -12.52 7.08
CA ASP A 257 8.16 -11.19 7.65
C ASP A 257 7.53 -11.14 9.05
N ILE A 258 7.32 -9.93 9.59
CA ILE A 258 6.71 -9.74 10.91
C ILE A 258 5.33 -10.40 11.06
N CYS A 259 4.56 -10.57 9.99
CA CYS A 259 3.24 -11.21 10.03
C CYS A 259 3.29 -12.68 10.43
N ASP A 260 4.37 -13.41 10.12
CA ASP A 260 4.58 -14.79 10.58
C ASP A 260 4.63 -14.85 12.11
N LEU A 261 5.36 -13.93 12.73
CA LEU A 261 5.43 -13.84 14.18
C LEU A 261 4.06 -13.45 14.74
N LEU A 262 3.44 -12.40 14.18
CA LEU A 262 2.19 -11.85 14.70
C LEU A 262 1.02 -12.83 14.61
N SER A 263 1.01 -13.71 13.61
CA SER A 263 -0.03 -14.72 13.41
C SER A 263 0.16 -15.99 14.24
N THR A 264 1.35 -16.21 14.82
CA THR A 264 1.66 -17.46 15.55
C THR A 264 1.98 -17.26 17.03
N GLN A 265 2.34 -16.06 17.47
CA GLN A 265 2.70 -15.81 18.86
C GLN A 265 1.49 -15.86 19.80
N ASN A 266 1.63 -16.43 20.99
CA ASN A 266 0.58 -16.45 22.02
C ASN A 266 0.93 -15.56 23.22
N LEU A 267 1.00 -14.25 23.00
CA LEU A 267 1.44 -13.30 24.04
C LEU A 267 0.41 -13.08 25.15
N HIS A 268 -0.86 -13.36 24.87
CA HIS A 268 -1.97 -13.02 25.76
C HIS A 268 -2.63 -14.24 26.41
N GLY A 269 -2.22 -15.46 26.05
CA GLY A 269 -2.86 -16.70 26.53
C GLY A 269 -4.27 -16.91 25.95
N LEU A 270 -4.56 -16.26 24.81
CA LEU A 270 -5.83 -16.35 24.09
C LEU A 270 -5.74 -17.25 22.85
N GLY A 271 -4.56 -17.84 22.64
CA GLY A 271 -4.21 -18.72 21.55
C GLY A 271 -3.28 -18.05 20.54
N PRO A 272 -2.70 -18.83 19.61
CA PRO A 272 -1.77 -18.33 18.61
C PRO A 272 -2.37 -17.18 17.78
N GLY A 273 -1.65 -16.05 17.75
CA GLY A 273 -2.00 -14.86 16.99
C GLY A 273 -3.22 -14.10 17.51
N VAL A 274 -3.70 -14.38 18.73
CA VAL A 274 -4.91 -13.73 19.28
C VAL A 274 -4.53 -12.55 20.18
N TYR A 275 -5.07 -11.38 19.84
CA TYR A 275 -4.89 -10.12 20.56
C TYR A 275 -6.20 -9.68 21.23
N PRO A 276 -6.18 -9.19 22.48
CA PRO A 276 -7.38 -8.92 23.26
C PRO A 276 -8.15 -7.66 22.83
N SER A 277 -7.47 -6.68 22.22
CA SER A 277 -7.98 -5.33 22.01
C SER A 277 -7.47 -4.73 20.70
N ARG A 278 -8.11 -3.64 20.24
CA ARG A 278 -7.64 -2.90 19.05
C ARG A 278 -6.23 -2.35 19.29
N GLU A 279 -5.97 -1.81 20.47
CA GLU A 279 -4.71 -1.16 20.86
C GLU A 279 -3.54 -2.14 20.88
N GLU A 280 -3.80 -3.38 21.30
CA GLU A 280 -2.80 -4.44 21.34
C GLU A 280 -2.66 -5.18 20.00
N THR A 281 -3.63 -5.03 19.09
CA THR A 281 -3.59 -5.63 17.75
C THR A 281 -2.73 -4.77 16.80
N PRO A 282 -1.59 -5.29 16.31
CA PRO A 282 -0.71 -4.56 15.40
C PRO A 282 -1.25 -4.57 13.97
N TRP A 283 -2.32 -3.80 13.75
CA TRP A 283 -3.04 -3.75 12.47
C TRP A 283 -2.98 -2.38 11.77
N PRO A 284 -2.75 -2.40 10.45
CA PRO A 284 -1.95 -3.36 9.70
C PRO A 284 -0.52 -3.45 10.24
N ALA A 285 0.13 -4.61 10.07
CA ALA A 285 1.49 -4.80 10.59
C ALA A 285 2.56 -4.04 9.80
N HIS A 286 2.37 -3.89 8.50
CA HIS A 286 3.25 -3.18 7.59
C HIS A 286 2.48 -2.71 6.35
N PRO A 287 3.03 -1.76 5.58
CA PRO A 287 2.46 -1.38 4.29
C PRO A 287 2.31 -2.62 3.40
N ASN A 288 1.27 -2.62 2.59
CA ASN A 288 1.02 -3.69 1.63
C ASN A 288 0.71 -5.07 2.24
N THR A 289 0.38 -5.13 3.53
CA THR A 289 0.07 -6.40 4.18
C THR A 289 -1.14 -7.09 3.53
N LEU A 290 -1.05 -8.41 3.41
CA LEU A 290 -2.12 -9.28 2.92
C LEU A 290 -2.82 -10.03 4.07
N SER A 291 -2.31 -9.88 5.29
CA SER A 291 -2.92 -10.48 6.48
C SER A 291 -4.32 -9.94 6.71
N PHE A 292 -5.07 -10.60 7.58
CA PHE A 292 -6.43 -10.21 7.92
C PHE A 292 -6.76 -10.64 9.34
N LEU A 293 -7.80 -10.02 9.90
CA LEU A 293 -8.28 -10.31 11.25
C LEU A 293 -9.57 -11.12 11.20
N VAL A 294 -9.74 -11.99 12.19
CA VAL A 294 -11.03 -12.61 12.48
C VAL A 294 -11.31 -12.52 13.97
N MET A 295 -12.59 -12.33 14.32
CA MET A 295 -13.06 -12.39 15.70
C MET A 295 -12.84 -13.79 16.28
N VAL A 296 -12.42 -13.85 17.55
CA VAL A 296 -12.38 -15.05 18.37
C VAL A 296 -13.45 -14.95 19.45
N PHE A 297 -14.23 -16.00 19.63
CA PHE A 297 -15.21 -16.11 20.70
C PHE A 297 -14.60 -16.68 21.98
N ALA A 298 -15.13 -16.29 23.14
CA ALA A 298 -14.63 -16.72 24.44
C ALA A 298 -14.64 -18.24 24.64
N ASP A 299 -15.61 -18.94 24.02
CA ASP A 299 -15.73 -20.40 24.05
C ASP A 299 -14.70 -21.11 23.16
N GLU A 300 -13.98 -20.38 22.30
CA GLU A 300 -12.88 -20.92 21.49
C GLU A 300 -11.53 -20.91 22.22
N ILE A 301 -11.44 -20.26 23.39
CA ILE A 301 -10.18 -20.18 24.15
C ILE A 301 -10.06 -21.37 25.10
N THR A 302 -9.05 -22.20 24.85
CA THR A 302 -8.79 -23.43 25.59
C THR A 302 -7.86 -23.21 26.78
N ASP A 303 -7.82 -24.17 27.70
CA ASP A 303 -6.84 -24.16 28.80
C ASP A 303 -5.40 -24.33 28.29
N GLN A 304 -5.23 -25.00 27.15
CA GLN A 304 -3.94 -25.10 26.49
C GLN A 304 -3.48 -23.73 25.97
N ASP A 305 -4.38 -22.90 25.44
CA ASP A 305 -4.06 -21.54 25.03
C ASP A 305 -3.62 -20.69 26.22
N ARG A 306 -4.30 -20.80 27.36
CA ARG A 306 -3.95 -20.09 28.59
C ARG A 306 -2.60 -20.53 29.14
N ALA A 307 -2.35 -21.84 29.19
CA ALA A 307 -1.11 -22.41 29.67
C ALA A 307 0.07 -22.17 28.71
N GLY A 308 -0.20 -22.08 27.41
CA GLY A 308 0.79 -21.86 26.35
C GLY A 308 1.18 -20.39 26.14
N LYS A 309 0.89 -19.51 27.09
CA LYS A 309 1.29 -18.10 27.02
C LYS A 309 2.80 -17.99 26.95
N GLU A 310 3.30 -17.23 25.99
CA GLU A 310 4.73 -17.04 25.75
C GLU A 310 5.12 -15.55 25.76
N THR A 311 6.41 -15.30 25.99
CA THR A 311 7.01 -13.97 25.85
C THR A 311 7.40 -13.71 24.38
N PRO A 312 7.58 -12.44 23.97
CA PRO A 312 8.02 -12.12 22.61
C PRO A 312 9.35 -12.78 22.20
N LEU A 313 10.29 -12.97 23.14
CA LEU A 313 11.57 -13.62 22.86
C LEU A 313 11.41 -15.14 22.70
N GLN A 314 10.53 -15.78 23.49
CA GLN A 314 10.20 -17.20 23.30
C GLN A 314 9.54 -17.44 21.94
N ALA A 315 8.60 -16.58 21.54
CA ALA A 315 7.95 -16.66 20.24
C ALA A 315 8.97 -16.55 19.08
N LEU A 316 9.92 -15.61 19.17
CA LEU A 316 11.03 -15.48 18.21
C LEU A 316 11.94 -16.71 18.17
N GLY A 317 12.19 -17.33 19.33
CA GLY A 317 13.01 -18.53 19.45
C GLY A 317 12.41 -19.76 18.76
N ARG A 318 11.08 -19.80 18.64
CA ARG A 318 10.34 -20.88 17.96
C ARG A 318 10.38 -20.79 16.43
N LEU A 319 10.68 -19.61 15.88
CA LEU A 319 10.79 -19.40 14.44
C LEU A 319 12.05 -20.06 13.87
N THR A 320 11.97 -20.51 12.61
CA THR A 320 13.16 -20.92 11.85
C THR A 320 14.13 -19.74 11.68
N ALA A 321 15.39 -20.02 11.36
CA ALA A 321 16.37 -18.96 11.08
C ALA A 321 15.90 -18.03 9.95
N GLU A 322 15.34 -18.58 8.87
CA GLU A 322 14.79 -17.82 7.75
C GLU A 322 13.63 -16.91 8.18
N GLN A 323 12.69 -17.44 8.97
CA GLN A 323 11.58 -16.64 9.49
C GLN A 323 12.07 -15.54 10.43
N ARG A 324 13.04 -15.85 11.29
CA ARG A 324 13.62 -14.87 12.22
C ARG A 324 14.36 -13.76 11.47
N ASP A 325 15.07 -14.10 10.40
CA ASP A 325 15.70 -13.15 9.49
C ASP A 325 14.65 -12.26 8.81
N GLY A 326 13.53 -12.81 8.36
CA GLY A 326 12.42 -12.05 7.80
C GLY A 326 11.77 -11.08 8.80
N VAL A 327 11.53 -11.55 10.03
CA VAL A 327 10.89 -10.78 11.10
C VAL A 327 11.78 -9.65 11.62
N LEU A 328 13.06 -9.94 11.87
CA LEU A 328 13.98 -9.01 12.54
C LEU A 328 14.91 -8.28 11.57
N GLY A 329 15.14 -8.82 10.38
CA GLY A 329 16.32 -8.51 9.57
C GLY A 329 17.57 -9.19 10.12
N LYS A 330 18.46 -9.62 9.21
CA LYS A 330 19.67 -10.41 9.50
C LYS A 330 20.50 -9.92 10.69
N THR A 331 20.72 -8.61 10.80
CA THR A 331 21.52 -8.05 11.89
C THR A 331 20.86 -8.20 13.26
N LYS A 332 19.55 -7.89 13.38
CA LYS A 332 18.85 -8.06 14.67
C LYS A 332 18.63 -9.53 15.00
N ALA A 333 18.48 -10.40 13.98
CA ALA A 333 18.46 -11.85 14.18
C ALA A 333 19.78 -12.34 14.78
N SER A 334 20.94 -11.87 14.27
CA SER A 334 22.24 -12.19 14.86
C SER A 334 22.37 -11.71 16.32
N TYR A 335 21.87 -10.52 16.66
CA TYR A 335 21.83 -10.07 18.06
C TYR A 335 20.92 -10.95 18.93
N PHE A 336 19.83 -11.47 18.39
CA PHE A 336 18.99 -12.44 19.10
C PHE A 336 19.74 -13.74 19.37
N ASP A 337 20.44 -14.27 18.37
CA ASP A 337 21.20 -15.53 18.48
C ASP A 337 22.35 -15.42 19.50
N GLN A 338 22.91 -14.21 19.67
CA GLN A 338 23.93 -13.89 20.67
C GLN A 338 23.35 -13.60 22.07
N GLY A 339 22.03 -13.61 22.25
CA GLY A 339 21.37 -13.28 23.52
C GLY A 339 21.38 -11.78 23.86
N LEU A 340 21.68 -10.91 22.90
CA LEU A 340 21.81 -9.46 23.07
C LEU A 340 20.48 -8.71 22.83
N LEU A 341 19.56 -9.31 22.08
CA LEU A 341 18.27 -8.69 21.76
C LEU A 341 17.28 -8.77 22.94
N ARG A 342 16.74 -7.62 23.35
CA ARG A 342 15.68 -7.52 24.37
C ARG A 342 14.32 -7.22 23.74
N THR A 343 13.21 -7.49 24.45
CA THR A 343 11.83 -7.28 23.95
C THR A 343 11.59 -5.90 23.34
N GLY A 344 12.03 -4.82 23.99
CA GLY A 344 11.88 -3.45 23.47
C GLY A 344 12.67 -3.14 22.20
N MET A 345 13.60 -4.01 21.80
CA MET A 345 14.42 -3.87 20.59
C MET A 345 13.77 -4.49 19.35
N ILE A 346 12.79 -5.39 19.52
CA ILE A 346 12.17 -6.15 18.42
C ILE A 346 11.60 -5.20 17.35
N ARG A 347 10.79 -4.23 17.76
CA ARG A 347 10.18 -3.21 16.88
C ARG A 347 11.02 -1.95 16.71
N SER A 348 12.17 -1.85 17.40
CA SER A 348 13.05 -0.69 17.27
C SER A 348 13.79 -0.71 15.91
N PRO A 349 14.03 0.46 15.30
CA PRO A 349 14.91 0.58 14.14
C PRO A 349 16.31 0.07 14.45
N LEU A 350 16.97 -0.59 13.49
CA LEU A 350 18.30 -1.17 13.69
C LEU A 350 19.31 -0.16 14.25
N ARG A 351 19.29 1.10 13.80
CA ARG A 351 20.14 2.18 14.32
C ARG A 351 20.04 2.36 15.85
N ALA A 352 18.84 2.21 16.40
CA ALA A 352 18.59 2.39 17.82
C ALA A 352 18.94 1.13 18.63
N VAL A 353 18.90 -0.04 17.99
CA VAL A 353 19.34 -1.30 18.60
C VAL A 353 20.86 -1.35 18.68
N ARG A 354 21.57 -0.96 17.62
CA ARG A 354 23.04 -0.89 17.58
C ARG A 354 23.61 -0.11 18.75
N GLY A 355 23.18 1.14 18.95
CA GLY A 355 23.67 1.96 20.07
C GLY A 355 23.27 1.48 21.48
N ARG A 356 22.57 0.34 21.62
CA ARG A 356 22.28 -0.31 22.91
C ARG A 356 23.03 -1.64 23.09
N VAL A 357 23.57 -2.20 22.02
CA VAL A 357 24.16 -3.54 21.95
C VAL A 357 25.66 -3.48 21.67
N GLU A 358 26.09 -2.49 20.89
CA GLU A 358 27.50 -2.12 20.64
C GLU A 358 27.96 -1.06 21.65
#